data_AF-A0A183GP06-F1
#
_entry.id   AF-A0A183GP06-F1
#
_cell.length_a   1.000
_cell.length_b   1.000
_cell.length_c   1.000
_cell.angle_alpha   90.00
_cell.angle_beta   90.00
_cell.angle_gamma   90.00
#
_symmetry.space_group_name_H-M   'P 1'
#
loop_
_entity.id
_entity.type
_entity.pdbx_description
1 polymer ?
#
loop_
_entity_poly.entity_id
_entity_poly.type
_entity_poly.pdbx_seq_one_letter_code
_entity_poly.pdbx_strand_id
1 'polypeptide(L)'
;SALALARWLRIPSASREIKIGCFGVDGAGKTTVLKMIKGGRSCLSEDPRGVLPTNGFSMIDMGYDKEFTIKVYDLGGHERIRDIWTNYYAEVKLAGSFGSQTARVSQEEGGGMRSGAEDQSADVFVQVHGIIYVVDISDEDRLDENYEMIRKVQLHKGTARKPFLVVLNKKKPTELDDFDFSINANLNAVGTQQGQMIFITHVNEYKGELNNAKHPPPMVSRRPHRATNPLLTQFCVFVDKV
;
A
#
# COMPACT_ATOMS: atom_id res chain seq x y z
N SER A 1 -19.88 20.66 -28.24
CA SER A 1 -18.87 21.07 -27.24
C SER A 1 -17.67 20.14 -27.31
N ALA A 2 -16.49 20.57 -26.83
CA ALA A 2 -15.27 19.73 -26.81
C ALA A 2 -15.48 18.39 -26.07
N LEU A 3 -16.32 18.38 -25.02
CA LEU A 3 -16.67 17.18 -24.26
C LEU A 3 -17.47 16.16 -25.09
N ALA A 4 -18.38 16.64 -25.95
CA ALA A 4 -19.14 15.78 -26.86
C ALA A 4 -18.25 15.19 -27.97
N LEU A 5 -17.28 15.98 -28.46
CA LEU A 5 -16.29 15.54 -29.44
C LEU A 5 -15.34 14.48 -28.86
N ALA A 6 -14.87 14.67 -27.62
CA ALA A 6 -14.04 13.68 -26.92
C ALA A 6 -14.77 12.35 -26.68
N ARG A 7 -16.07 12.39 -26.34
CA ARG A 7 -16.92 11.19 -26.24
C ARG A 7 -17.14 10.51 -27.60
N TRP A 8 -17.33 11.26 -28.68
CA TRP A 8 -17.49 10.73 -30.03
C TRP A 8 -16.20 10.08 -30.57
N LEU A 9 -15.04 10.70 -30.31
CA LEU A 9 -13.72 10.20 -30.69
C LEU A 9 -13.21 9.05 -29.79
N ARG A 10 -13.98 8.62 -28.78
CA ARG A 10 -13.55 7.64 -27.75
C ARG A 10 -12.19 7.98 -27.17
N ILE A 11 -11.86 9.27 -27.02
CA ILE A 11 -10.61 9.69 -26.36
C ILE A 11 -10.69 9.16 -24.93
N PRO A 12 -9.76 8.31 -24.48
CA PRO A 12 -9.77 7.78 -23.13
C PRO A 12 -9.80 8.95 -22.14
N SER A 13 -10.71 8.88 -21.16
CA SER A 13 -10.68 9.81 -20.03
C SER A 13 -9.36 9.60 -19.27
N ALA A 14 -8.84 10.64 -18.60
CA ALA A 14 -7.66 10.49 -17.75
C ALA A 14 -7.94 9.36 -16.72
N SER A 15 -7.04 8.38 -16.65
CA SER A 15 -7.20 7.27 -15.71
C SER A 15 -7.15 7.80 -14.27
N ARG A 16 -8.09 7.35 -13.46
CA ARG A 16 -8.19 7.65 -12.02
C ARG A 16 -7.12 6.87 -11.28
N GLU A 17 -6.50 7.52 -10.30
CA GLU A 17 -5.38 6.93 -9.57
C GLU A 17 -5.81 6.43 -8.19
N ILE A 18 -5.49 5.17 -7.89
CA ILE A 18 -5.62 4.56 -6.57
C ILE A 18 -4.23 4.50 -5.92
N LYS A 19 -4.06 5.16 -4.78
CA LYS A 19 -2.81 5.17 -4.01
C LYS A 19 -2.88 4.17 -2.87
N ILE A 20 -1.88 3.31 -2.72
CA ILE A 20 -1.82 2.29 -1.65
C ILE A 20 -0.47 2.40 -0.96
N GLY A 21 -0.46 2.38 0.37
CA GLY A 21 0.78 2.30 1.14
C GLY A 21 1.08 0.86 1.52
N CYS A 22 2.30 0.39 1.26
CA CYS A 22 2.78 -0.93 1.67
C CYS A 22 3.77 -0.77 2.83
N PHE A 23 3.40 -1.31 3.98
CA PHE A 23 4.14 -1.20 5.25
C PHE A 23 4.43 -2.58 5.82
N GLY A 24 5.25 -2.61 6.87
CA GLY A 24 5.73 -3.82 7.51
C GLY A 24 7.20 -3.69 7.89
N VAL A 25 7.62 -4.44 8.90
CA VAL A 25 9.00 -4.48 9.40
C VAL A 25 9.99 -4.83 8.26
N ASP A 26 11.25 -4.42 8.37
CA ASP A 26 12.29 -4.79 7.42
C ASP A 26 12.46 -6.31 7.32
N GLY A 27 12.79 -6.81 6.13
CA GLY A 27 12.87 -8.25 5.88
C GLY A 27 11.52 -8.97 5.70
N ALA A 28 10.38 -8.30 5.95
CA ALA A 28 9.04 -8.89 5.81
C ALA A 28 8.70 -9.40 4.38
N GLY A 29 9.41 -8.91 3.36
CA GLY A 29 9.21 -9.30 1.96
C GLY A 29 8.27 -8.40 1.15
N LYS A 30 8.05 -7.15 1.59
CA LYS A 30 7.20 -6.14 0.94
C LYS A 30 7.43 -6.02 -0.57
N THR A 31 8.64 -5.63 -0.97
CA THR A 31 9.00 -5.47 -2.39
C THR A 31 8.82 -6.75 -3.18
N THR A 32 9.12 -7.91 -2.60
CA THR A 32 8.93 -9.23 -3.22
C THR A 32 7.45 -9.52 -3.48
N VAL A 33 6.58 -9.31 -2.49
CA VAL A 33 5.12 -9.47 -2.63
C VAL A 33 4.57 -8.52 -3.71
N LEU A 34 5.02 -7.27 -3.73
CA LEU A 34 4.56 -6.29 -4.72
C LEU A 34 4.98 -6.65 -6.15
N LYS A 35 6.21 -7.16 -6.34
CA LYS A 35 6.67 -7.69 -7.64
C LYS A 35 5.83 -8.90 -8.09
N MET A 36 5.46 -9.80 -7.17
CA MET A 36 4.58 -10.94 -7.48
C MET A 36 3.19 -10.49 -7.94
N ILE A 37 2.60 -9.49 -7.26
CA ILE A 37 1.30 -8.91 -7.64
C ILE A 37 1.41 -8.27 -9.02
N LYS A 38 2.45 -7.45 -9.24
CA LYS A 38 2.66 -6.75 -10.52
C LYS A 38 2.87 -7.72 -11.68
N GLY A 39 3.72 -8.74 -11.52
CA GLY A 39 3.94 -9.73 -12.56
C GLY A 39 2.69 -10.55 -12.90
N GLY A 40 1.91 -10.91 -11.88
CA GLY A 40 0.62 -11.57 -12.04
C GLY A 40 -0.41 -10.72 -12.82
N ARG A 41 -0.37 -9.39 -12.71
CA ARG A 41 -1.25 -8.47 -13.45
C ARG A 41 -0.75 -8.09 -14.83
N SER A 42 0.55 -7.83 -14.97
CA SER A 42 1.13 -7.33 -16.22
C SER A 42 1.40 -8.43 -17.24
N CYS A 43 1.21 -9.71 -16.88
CA CYS A 43 1.66 -10.87 -17.66
C CYS A 43 3.17 -10.86 -17.96
N LEU A 44 3.93 -9.97 -17.30
CA LEU A 44 5.38 -9.87 -17.38
C LEU A 44 5.96 -10.58 -16.16
N SER A 45 6.92 -11.48 -16.36
CA SER A 45 7.64 -12.08 -15.25
C SER A 45 8.56 -11.03 -14.63
N GLU A 46 8.26 -10.57 -13.42
CA GLU A 46 9.25 -9.85 -12.60
C GLU A 46 9.93 -10.88 -11.71
N ASP A 47 11.26 -11.00 -11.81
CA ASP A 47 12.04 -11.89 -10.95
C ASP A 47 12.07 -11.30 -9.52
N PRO A 48 11.54 -12.02 -8.51
CA PRO A 48 11.58 -11.56 -7.13
C PRO A 48 12.95 -11.77 -6.46
N ARG A 49 13.91 -12.44 -7.13
CA ARG A 49 15.26 -12.69 -6.58
C ARG A 49 16.10 -11.41 -6.57
N GLY A 50 17.03 -11.32 -5.60
CA GLY A 50 17.99 -10.22 -5.51
C GLY A 50 17.41 -8.88 -5.04
N VAL A 51 16.25 -8.89 -4.35
CA VAL A 51 15.71 -7.70 -3.70
C VAL A 51 16.62 -7.29 -2.54
N LEU A 52 17.13 -6.06 -2.59
CA LEU A 52 17.90 -5.43 -1.51
C LEU A 52 16.97 -4.68 -0.54
N PRO A 53 17.41 -4.40 0.70
CA PRO A 53 16.64 -3.56 1.62
C PRO A 53 16.28 -2.21 1.00
N THR A 54 14.99 -1.84 1.06
CA THR A 54 14.51 -0.54 0.58
C THR A 54 14.90 0.56 1.56
N ASN A 55 15.78 1.46 1.12
CA ASN A 55 16.13 2.69 1.86
C ASN A 55 15.16 3.80 1.46
N GLY A 56 14.39 4.33 2.42
CA GLY A 56 13.37 5.34 2.13
C GLY A 56 12.11 4.72 1.55
N PHE A 57 11.82 4.97 0.27
CA PHE A 57 10.64 4.44 -0.41
C PHE A 57 10.89 4.17 -1.91
N SER A 58 10.08 3.30 -2.50
CA SER A 58 9.93 3.18 -3.95
C SER A 58 8.46 3.25 -4.35
N MET A 59 8.19 3.53 -5.63
CA MET A 59 6.83 3.59 -6.17
C MET A 59 6.68 2.53 -7.27
N ILE A 60 5.59 1.78 -7.21
CA ILE A 60 5.26 0.73 -8.17
C ILE A 60 3.92 1.07 -8.81
N ASP A 61 3.96 1.36 -10.11
CA ASP A 61 2.77 1.55 -10.94
C ASP A 61 2.25 0.19 -11.46
N MET A 62 0.94 -0.03 -11.31
CA MET A 62 0.24 -1.22 -11.79
C MET A 62 -1.06 -0.82 -12.49
N GLY A 63 -1.33 -1.41 -13.66
CA GLY A 63 -2.64 -1.27 -14.30
C GLY A 63 -3.71 -2.08 -13.57
N TYR A 64 -4.87 -1.48 -13.28
CA TYR A 64 -6.02 -2.22 -12.77
C TYR A 64 -6.98 -2.56 -13.91
N ASP A 65 -7.59 -1.55 -14.51
CA ASP A 65 -8.47 -1.64 -15.67
C ASP A 65 -8.30 -0.38 -16.56
N LYS A 66 -9.26 -0.12 -17.47
CA LYS A 66 -9.19 1.04 -18.39
C LYS A 66 -9.41 2.38 -17.70
N GLU A 67 -10.05 2.39 -16.55
CA GLU A 67 -10.40 3.57 -15.78
C GLU A 67 -9.38 3.82 -14.67
N PHE A 68 -8.80 2.78 -14.06
CA PHE A 68 -7.96 2.91 -12.88
C PHE A 68 -6.50 2.44 -13.04
N THR A 69 -5.58 3.25 -12.53
CA THR A 69 -4.19 2.87 -12.24
C THR A 69 -3.99 2.78 -10.73
N ILE A 70 -3.13 1.86 -10.31
CA ILE A 70 -2.74 1.69 -8.91
C ILE A 70 -1.29 2.14 -8.76
N LYS A 71 -1.05 3.04 -7.82
CA LYS A 71 0.27 3.41 -7.32
C LYS A 71 0.47 2.83 -5.94
N VAL A 72 1.42 1.91 -5.81
CA VAL A 72 1.83 1.39 -4.51
C VAL A 72 3.12 2.06 -4.08
N TYR A 73 3.09 2.69 -2.91
CA TYR A 73 4.27 3.20 -2.23
C TYR A 73 4.84 2.05 -1.38
N ASP A 74 6.02 1.56 -1.73
CA ASP A 74 6.77 0.53 -1.00
C ASP A 74 7.72 1.23 -0.02
N LEU A 75 7.35 1.23 1.26
CA LEU A 75 8.11 1.94 2.30
C LEU A 75 9.15 1.02 2.92
N GLY A 76 10.34 1.55 3.16
CA GLY A 76 11.36 0.84 3.93
C GLY A 76 10.89 0.57 5.36
N GLY A 77 11.25 -0.61 5.87
CA GLY A 77 10.74 -1.12 7.15
C GLY A 77 11.73 -1.07 8.31
N HIS A 78 12.95 -0.57 8.08
CA HIS A 78 13.98 -0.53 9.12
C HIS A 78 13.58 0.53 10.14
N GLU A 79 13.74 0.24 11.44
CA GLU A 79 13.31 1.11 12.55
C GLU A 79 13.64 2.59 12.33
N ARG A 80 14.91 2.90 12.02
CA ARG A 80 15.42 4.25 11.71
C ARG A 80 14.68 5.06 10.64
N ILE A 81 13.92 4.42 9.76
CA ILE A 81 13.20 5.09 8.67
C ILE A 81 11.68 4.94 8.80
N ARG A 82 11.15 4.27 9.83
CA ARG A 82 9.70 4.08 10.00
C ARG A 82 8.94 5.37 10.26
N ASP A 83 9.61 6.41 10.75
CA ASP A 83 9.02 7.72 10.96
C ASP A 83 8.47 8.33 9.67
N ILE A 84 8.97 7.92 8.49
CA ILE A 84 8.43 8.40 7.21
C ILE A 84 7.03 7.85 6.93
N TRP A 85 6.62 6.73 7.55
CA TRP A 85 5.35 6.06 7.26
C TRP A 85 4.17 7.00 7.46
N THR A 86 4.23 7.85 8.48
CA THR A 86 3.19 8.83 8.79
C THR A 86 2.94 9.81 7.65
N ASN A 87 3.92 10.07 6.79
CA ASN A 87 3.78 11.00 5.66
C ASN A 87 2.90 10.42 4.52
N TYR A 88 2.67 9.10 4.52
CA TYR A 88 1.90 8.38 3.49
C TYR A 88 0.49 8.03 3.94
N TYR A 89 0.16 8.23 5.20
CA TYR A 89 -1.20 8.14 5.71
C TYR A 89 -1.56 9.34 6.59
N ALA A 90 -0.82 10.45 6.48
CA ALA A 90 -1.20 11.73 7.05
C ALA A 90 -2.49 12.20 6.37
N GLU A 91 -3.45 12.64 7.17
CA GLU A 91 -4.54 13.44 6.63
C GLU A 91 -3.98 14.81 6.27
N VAL A 92 -4.27 15.25 5.05
CA VAL A 92 -4.27 16.67 4.75
C VAL A 92 -5.28 17.30 5.71
N LYS A 93 -4.79 17.99 6.75
CA LYS A 93 -5.62 19.01 7.39
C LYS A 93 -5.97 19.95 6.25
N LEU A 94 -7.21 19.89 5.76
CA LEU A 94 -7.73 20.95 4.92
C LEU A 94 -7.45 22.24 5.69
N ALA A 95 -6.53 23.06 5.19
CA ALA A 95 -6.33 24.41 5.66
C ALA A 95 -7.63 25.15 5.35
N GLY A 96 -8.59 25.08 6.27
CA GLY A 96 -9.96 25.52 6.04
C GLY A 96 -10.69 25.63 7.36
N SER A 97 -10.44 26.73 8.07
CA SER A 97 -11.37 27.47 8.93
C SER A 97 -10.62 28.10 10.11
N PHE A 98 -9.83 29.13 9.83
CA PHE A 98 -9.70 30.22 10.80
C PHE A 98 -10.68 31.30 10.35
N GLY A 99 -11.80 31.34 11.08
CA GLY A 99 -12.81 32.35 10.94
C GLY A 99 -12.23 33.75 11.10
N SER A 100 -12.88 34.67 10.40
CA SER A 100 -12.94 36.10 10.68
C SER A 100 -12.60 36.44 12.14
N GLN A 101 -11.45 37.07 12.35
CA GLN A 101 -11.30 38.07 13.39
C GLN A 101 -10.38 39.18 12.88
N THR A 102 -11.03 40.26 12.46
CA THR A 102 -10.44 41.58 12.31
C THR A 102 -9.98 42.09 13.67
N ALA A 103 -8.75 41.74 14.07
CA ALA A 103 -8.06 42.44 15.14
C ALA A 103 -7.28 43.61 14.51
N ARG A 104 -7.85 44.81 14.61
CA ARG A 104 -7.12 46.07 14.44
C ARG A 104 -6.00 46.11 15.47
N VAL A 105 -4.75 46.23 15.03
CA VAL A 105 -3.65 46.76 15.86
C VAL A 105 -2.92 47.81 15.04
N SER A 106 -2.79 48.98 15.66
CA SER A 106 -2.19 50.20 15.15
C SER A 106 -0.65 50.12 15.16
N GLN A 107 -0.04 50.72 14.13
CA GLN A 107 1.32 51.30 14.00
C GLN A 107 2.49 50.81 14.88
N GLU A 108 3.63 50.51 14.24
CA GLU A 108 4.86 51.32 14.32
C GLU A 108 5.88 50.92 13.23
N GLU A 109 6.57 51.94 12.68
CA GLU A 109 7.60 51.83 11.63
C GLU A 109 8.96 51.37 12.20
N GLY A 110 9.72 50.59 11.42
CA GLY A 110 11.12 50.29 11.74
C GLY A 110 11.75 49.32 10.74
N GLY A 111 12.64 49.83 9.88
CA GLY A 111 13.22 49.10 8.75
C GLY A 111 14.13 47.93 9.13
N GLY A 112 14.19 46.95 8.23
CA GLY A 112 15.06 45.79 8.34
C GLY A 112 14.78 44.76 7.24
N MET A 113 15.34 44.99 6.05
CA MET A 113 15.37 44.00 4.98
C MET A 113 16.24 42.82 5.43
N ARG A 114 15.63 41.68 5.78
CA ARG A 114 16.30 40.37 5.83
C ARG A 114 15.39 39.30 5.27
N SER A 115 15.88 38.70 4.19
CA SER A 115 15.33 37.59 3.45
C SER A 115 15.08 36.38 4.36
N GLY A 116 13.81 36.06 4.60
CA GLY A 116 13.36 34.72 4.91
C GLY A 116 12.50 34.28 3.75
N ALA A 117 13.09 33.66 2.73
CA ALA A 117 12.32 32.80 1.85
C ALA A 117 11.87 31.64 2.74
N GLU A 118 10.65 31.72 3.26
CA GLU A 118 9.97 30.54 3.79
C GLU A 118 9.95 29.54 2.64
N ASP A 119 10.73 28.49 2.80
CA ASP A 119 10.72 27.32 1.94
C ASP A 119 9.32 26.69 2.07
N GLN A 120 8.39 27.17 1.24
CA GLN A 120 7.16 26.47 0.94
C GLN A 120 7.49 25.29 0.03
N SER A 121 8.35 24.38 0.50
CA SER A 121 8.30 23.01 0.03
C SER A 121 6.93 22.51 0.46
N ALA A 122 5.95 22.62 -0.43
CA ALA A 122 4.64 22.04 -0.22
C ALA A 122 4.87 20.57 0.14
N ASP A 123 4.73 20.22 1.42
CA ASP A 123 4.79 18.86 1.87
C ASP A 123 3.73 18.10 1.07
N VAL A 124 4.15 17.36 0.04
CA VAL A 124 3.25 16.55 -0.77
C VAL A 124 2.89 15.35 0.09
N PHE A 125 1.95 15.57 1.01
CA PHE A 125 1.37 14.49 1.80
C PHE A 125 0.64 13.55 0.85
N VAL A 126 1.12 12.32 0.78
CA VAL A 126 0.49 11.28 -0.02
C VAL A 126 -0.67 10.75 0.81
N GLN A 127 -1.90 11.06 0.41
CA GLN A 127 -3.06 10.39 0.99
C GLN A 127 -3.27 9.05 0.27
N VAL A 128 -2.87 7.94 0.90
CA VAL A 128 -3.22 6.60 0.41
C VAL A 128 -4.70 6.34 0.60
N HIS A 129 -5.31 5.55 -0.27
CA HIS A 129 -6.71 5.13 -0.20
C HIS A 129 -6.86 3.74 0.47
N GLY A 130 -5.80 2.93 0.49
CA GLY A 130 -5.76 1.62 1.16
C GLY A 130 -4.38 1.31 1.72
N ILE A 131 -4.33 0.33 2.63
CA ILE A 131 -3.11 -0.11 3.31
C ILE A 131 -2.84 -1.58 3.01
N ILE A 132 -1.59 -1.90 2.66
CA ILE A 132 -1.05 -3.26 2.66
C ILE A 132 -0.06 -3.35 3.82
N TYR A 133 -0.18 -4.36 4.67
CA TYR A 133 0.78 -4.63 5.73
C TYR A 133 1.34 -6.05 5.56
N VAL A 134 2.64 -6.18 5.34
CA VAL A 134 3.31 -7.48 5.12
C VAL A 134 4.02 -7.91 6.39
N VAL A 135 3.78 -9.16 6.78
CA VAL A 135 4.36 -9.79 7.96
C VAL A 135 5.15 -11.01 7.50
N ASP A 136 6.39 -11.17 7.97
CA ASP A 136 7.08 -12.45 7.90
C ASP A 136 6.67 -13.29 9.11
N ILE A 137 5.80 -14.27 8.90
CA ILE A 137 5.30 -15.11 10.00
C ILE A 137 6.26 -16.24 10.38
N SER A 138 7.35 -16.40 9.63
CA SER A 138 8.41 -17.37 9.94
C SER A 138 9.45 -16.85 10.94
N ASP A 139 9.36 -15.55 11.27
CA ASP A 139 10.25 -14.86 12.19
C ASP A 139 9.53 -14.60 13.52
N GLU A 140 9.47 -15.67 14.34
CA GLU A 140 8.75 -15.66 15.62
C GLU A 140 9.26 -14.59 16.58
N ASP A 141 10.58 -14.33 16.58
CA ASP A 141 11.24 -13.34 17.44
C ASP A 141 10.75 -11.91 17.17
N ARG A 142 10.19 -11.65 15.98
CA ARG A 142 9.68 -10.33 15.57
C ARG A 142 8.16 -10.25 15.49
N LEU A 143 7.42 -11.27 15.93
CA LEU A 143 5.95 -11.21 15.91
C LEU A 143 5.39 -10.13 16.84
N ASP A 144 5.94 -9.99 18.05
CA ASP A 144 5.51 -8.95 18.99
C ASP A 144 5.72 -7.53 18.42
N GLU A 145 6.88 -7.30 17.81
CA GLU A 145 7.17 -6.06 17.08
C GLU A 145 6.13 -5.83 15.97
N ASN A 146 5.79 -6.87 15.20
CA ASN A 146 4.78 -6.76 14.15
C ASN A 146 3.39 -6.43 14.71
N TYR A 147 2.98 -7.04 15.82
CA TYR A 147 1.71 -6.74 16.48
C TYR A 147 1.62 -5.29 16.96
N GLU A 148 2.69 -4.78 17.56
CA GLU A 148 2.75 -3.37 17.94
C GLU A 148 2.70 -2.43 16.73
N MET A 149 3.45 -2.74 15.68
CA MET A 149 3.58 -1.89 14.51
C MET A 149 2.29 -1.87 13.67
N ILE A 150 1.65 -3.01 13.42
CA ILE A 150 0.37 -3.04 12.70
C ILE A 150 -0.70 -2.28 13.49
N ARG A 151 -0.72 -2.42 14.82
CA ARG A 151 -1.64 -1.68 15.69
C ARG A 151 -1.40 -0.17 15.63
N LYS A 152 -0.14 0.28 15.65
CA LYS A 152 0.22 1.70 15.47
C LYS A 152 -0.31 2.23 14.13
N VAL A 153 -0.18 1.46 13.05
CA VAL A 153 -0.67 1.85 11.72
C VAL A 153 -2.20 1.84 11.66
N GLN A 154 -2.89 0.84 12.22
CA GLN A 154 -4.36 0.79 12.26
C GLN A 154 -4.98 1.93 13.08
N LEU A 155 -4.37 2.30 14.21
CA LEU A 155 -4.86 3.36 15.09
C LEU A 155 -4.55 4.78 14.61
N HIS A 156 -3.74 4.94 13.58
CA HIS A 156 -3.44 6.26 13.06
C HIS A 156 -4.68 6.88 12.40
N LYS A 157 -4.98 8.15 12.70
CA LYS A 157 -6.22 8.81 12.24
C LYS A 157 -6.40 8.76 10.72
N GLY A 158 -5.32 9.00 9.98
CA GLY A 158 -5.39 8.97 8.52
C GLY A 158 -5.37 7.56 7.90
N THR A 159 -5.46 6.49 8.69
CA THR A 159 -5.80 5.15 8.18
C THR A 159 -7.24 4.76 8.52
N ALA A 160 -7.98 5.57 9.29
CA ALA A 160 -9.37 5.30 9.64
C ALA A 160 -10.23 5.16 8.37
N ARG A 161 -11.16 4.18 8.39
CA ARG A 161 -12.06 3.81 7.29
C ARG A 161 -11.42 3.30 6.01
N LYS A 162 -10.08 3.24 5.92
CA LYS A 162 -9.37 2.69 4.75
C LYS A 162 -9.30 1.17 4.86
N PRO A 163 -9.49 0.42 3.78
CA PRO A 163 -9.31 -1.03 3.83
C PRO A 163 -7.85 -1.38 4.13
N PHE A 164 -7.65 -2.53 4.78
CA PHE A 164 -6.35 -3.11 5.11
C PHE A 164 -6.23 -4.50 4.51
N LEU A 165 -5.15 -4.75 3.76
CA LEU A 165 -4.74 -6.07 3.33
C LEU A 165 -3.51 -6.50 4.13
N VAL A 166 -3.68 -7.47 5.02
CA VAL A 166 -2.59 -8.11 5.77
C VAL A 166 -2.08 -9.30 4.97
N VAL A 167 -0.80 -9.30 4.64
CA VAL A 167 -0.14 -10.37 3.89
C VAL A 167 0.77 -11.12 4.84
N LEU A 168 0.40 -12.35 5.18
CA LEU A 168 1.18 -13.27 5.99
C LEU A 168 2.14 -14.05 5.08
N ASN A 169 3.39 -13.59 5.04
CA ASN A 169 4.42 -14.05 4.13
C ASN A 169 5.32 -15.12 4.77
N LYS A 170 5.94 -15.93 3.90
CA LYS A 170 6.88 -17.03 4.24
C LYS A 170 6.26 -18.15 5.08
N LYS A 171 4.94 -18.35 4.98
CA LYS A 171 4.22 -19.39 5.71
C LYS A 171 4.86 -20.77 5.51
N LYS A 172 5.26 -21.41 6.60
CA LYS A 172 5.54 -22.86 6.68
C LYS A 172 4.31 -23.62 7.18
N PRO A 173 4.20 -24.93 6.91
CA PRO A 173 3.04 -25.72 7.33
C PRO A 173 2.77 -25.73 8.85
N THR A 174 3.79 -25.46 9.66
CA THR A 174 3.72 -25.46 11.13
C THR A 174 3.50 -24.07 11.73
N GLU A 175 3.44 -23.02 10.91
CA GLU A 175 3.32 -21.65 11.38
C GLU A 175 1.87 -21.22 11.58
N LEU A 176 1.71 -20.21 12.44
CA LEU A 176 0.47 -19.51 12.81
C LEU A 176 -0.48 -19.33 11.63
N ASP A 177 -1.76 -19.69 11.80
CA ASP A 177 -2.77 -19.47 10.76
C ASP A 177 -3.37 -18.06 10.79
N ASP A 178 -4.18 -17.72 9.78
CA ASP A 178 -4.84 -16.41 9.67
C ASP A 178 -5.69 -16.06 10.91
N PHE A 179 -6.29 -17.07 11.55
CA PHE A 179 -7.19 -16.90 12.67
C PHE A 179 -6.41 -16.54 13.94
N ASP A 180 -5.37 -17.31 14.24
CA ASP A 180 -4.48 -17.06 15.37
C ASP A 180 -3.77 -15.70 15.24
N PHE A 181 -3.30 -15.35 14.03
CA PHE A 181 -2.72 -14.02 13.79
C PHE A 181 -3.71 -12.90 14.08
N SER A 182 -4.93 -13.03 13.59
CA SER A 182 -5.97 -12.01 13.76
C SER A 182 -6.32 -11.75 15.22
N ILE A 183 -6.34 -12.82 16.03
CA ILE A 183 -6.58 -12.72 17.48
C ILE A 183 -5.40 -12.04 18.16
N ASN A 184 -4.17 -12.50 17.93
CA ASN A 184 -2.97 -11.99 18.61
C ASN A 184 -2.71 -10.51 18.28
N ALA A 185 -2.88 -10.13 17.01
CA ALA A 185 -2.75 -8.74 16.57
C ALA A 185 -4.00 -7.89 16.85
N ASN A 186 -5.08 -8.49 17.37
CA ASN A 186 -6.37 -7.85 17.63
C ASN A 186 -6.95 -7.10 16.41
N LEU A 187 -6.72 -7.63 15.20
CA LEU A 187 -6.98 -6.91 13.94
C LEU A 187 -8.44 -6.54 13.78
N ASN A 188 -9.34 -7.48 14.08
CA ASN A 188 -10.76 -7.31 13.86
C ASN A 188 -11.38 -6.30 14.83
N ALA A 189 -10.97 -6.29 16.10
CA ALA A 189 -11.51 -5.33 17.06
C ALA A 189 -11.03 -3.91 16.76
N VAL A 190 -9.73 -3.74 16.48
CA VAL A 190 -9.17 -2.44 16.08
C VAL A 190 -9.77 -1.99 14.74
N GLY A 191 -9.89 -2.90 13.77
CA GLY A 191 -10.50 -2.63 12.47
C GLY A 191 -11.95 -2.16 12.61
N THR A 192 -12.75 -2.84 13.43
CA THR A 192 -14.13 -2.44 13.74
C THR A 192 -14.19 -1.05 14.37
N GLN A 193 -13.32 -0.78 15.34
CA GLN A 193 -13.23 0.53 15.99
C GLN A 193 -12.89 1.65 14.99
N GLN A 194 -12.02 1.36 14.01
CA GLN A 194 -11.57 2.32 13.00
C GLN A 194 -12.44 2.35 11.74
N GLY A 195 -13.48 1.51 11.65
CA GLY A 195 -14.30 1.34 10.46
C GLY A 195 -13.53 0.76 9.25
N GLN A 196 -12.46 0.01 9.49
CA GLN A 196 -11.59 -0.57 8.47
C GLN A 196 -12.08 -1.97 8.06
N MET A 197 -12.10 -2.23 6.76
CA MET A 197 -12.29 -3.59 6.24
C MET A 197 -10.95 -4.32 6.25
N ILE A 198 -10.85 -5.44 6.97
CA ILE A 198 -9.62 -6.23 7.09
C ILE A 198 -9.69 -7.44 6.14
N PHE A 199 -8.70 -7.55 5.26
CA PHE A 199 -8.45 -8.69 4.38
C PHE A 199 -7.16 -9.36 4.82
N ILE A 200 -7.13 -10.68 4.92
CA ILE A 200 -5.92 -11.44 5.21
C ILE A 200 -5.65 -12.40 4.05
N THR A 201 -4.38 -12.57 3.69
CA THR A 201 -3.94 -13.58 2.71
C THR A 201 -2.56 -14.10 3.04
N HIS A 202 -2.29 -15.34 2.65
CA HIS A 202 -1.00 -15.99 2.82
C HIS A 202 -0.19 -16.02 1.52
N VAL A 203 1.13 -15.89 1.65
CA VAL A 203 2.09 -16.14 0.56
C VAL A 203 3.06 -17.24 0.98
N ASN A 204 3.02 -18.37 0.27
CA ASN A 204 3.97 -19.46 0.46
C ASN A 204 5.32 -19.11 -0.18
N GLU A 205 6.40 -19.61 0.42
CA GLU A 205 7.78 -19.39 -0.02
C GLU A 205 7.95 -19.68 -1.53
N TYR A 206 8.39 -18.68 -2.30
CA TYR A 206 8.73 -18.85 -3.71
C TYR A 206 10.02 -19.66 -3.82
N LYS A 207 9.90 -20.99 -3.97
CA LYS A 207 11.05 -21.90 -4.14
C LYS A 207 11.63 -21.94 -5.56
N GLY A 208 11.23 -21.02 -6.45
CA GLY A 208 11.65 -21.03 -7.86
C GLY A 208 11.05 -22.15 -8.71
N GLU A 209 10.28 -23.07 -8.10
CA GLU A 209 9.51 -24.09 -8.79
C GLU A 209 8.04 -23.94 -8.37
N LEU A 210 7.17 -23.59 -9.32
CA LEU A 210 5.74 -23.87 -9.14
C LEU A 210 5.61 -25.38 -9.03
N ASN A 211 5.00 -25.83 -7.93
CA ASN A 211 4.61 -27.22 -7.71
C ASN A 211 4.06 -27.84 -9.02
N ASN A 212 4.75 -28.88 -9.51
CA ASN A 212 4.31 -29.84 -10.53
C ASN A 212 4.04 -29.34 -11.96
N ALA A 213 5.08 -28.86 -12.66
CA ALA A 213 5.14 -28.95 -14.12
C ALA A 213 6.40 -29.69 -14.57
N LYS A 214 6.57 -30.95 -14.12
CA LYS A 214 7.40 -31.89 -14.87
C LYS A 214 6.61 -32.24 -16.13
N HIS A 215 7.19 -31.83 -17.26
CA HIS A 215 6.75 -31.95 -18.67
C HIS A 215 6.12 -30.68 -19.25
N PRO A 216 6.68 -30.13 -20.36
CA PRO A 216 5.98 -29.12 -21.13
C PRO A 216 4.71 -29.76 -21.73
N PRO A 217 3.51 -29.19 -21.53
CA PRO A 217 2.34 -29.68 -22.22
C PRO A 217 2.54 -29.49 -23.74
N PRO A 218 2.04 -30.42 -24.58
CA PRO A 218 2.15 -30.30 -26.01
C PRO A 218 1.52 -28.98 -26.46
N MET A 219 2.11 -28.35 -27.47
CA MET A 219 1.58 -27.13 -28.06
C MET A 219 0.19 -27.41 -28.65
N VAL A 220 -0.86 -27.02 -27.94
CA VAL A 220 -2.20 -26.88 -28.51
C VAL A 220 -2.88 -25.64 -27.93
N SER A 221 -3.34 -24.82 -28.86
CA SER A 221 -4.16 -23.62 -28.68
C SER A 221 -5.42 -23.91 -27.86
N ARG A 222 -5.46 -23.42 -26.61
CA ARG A 222 -6.71 -23.10 -25.89
C ARG A 222 -6.37 -22.22 -24.69
N ARG A 223 -7.19 -21.18 -24.48
CA ARG A 223 -7.04 -20.15 -23.44
C ARG A 223 -6.69 -20.79 -22.08
N PRO A 224 -5.71 -20.26 -21.33
CA PRO A 224 -5.31 -20.88 -20.09
C PRO A 224 -6.45 -20.78 -19.07
N HIS A 225 -6.89 -21.94 -18.57
CA HIS A 225 -7.65 -22.02 -17.34
C HIS A 225 -6.71 -21.55 -16.23
N ARG A 226 -6.81 -20.26 -15.88
CA ARG A 226 -5.94 -19.60 -14.89
C ARG A 226 -6.23 -20.23 -13.53
N ALA A 227 -5.35 -21.08 -13.02
CA ALA A 227 -5.31 -21.34 -11.58
C ALA A 227 -5.10 -19.97 -10.91
N THR A 228 -6.13 -19.47 -10.24
CA THR A 228 -6.16 -18.11 -9.70
C THR A 228 -5.20 -18.03 -8.53
N ASN A 229 -4.11 -17.26 -8.67
CA ASN A 229 -3.19 -16.98 -7.58
C ASN A 229 -3.96 -16.33 -6.41
N PRO A 230 -4.04 -16.94 -5.21
CA PRO A 230 -4.81 -16.43 -4.08
C PRO A 230 -4.43 -15.00 -3.67
N LEU A 231 -3.12 -14.67 -3.69
CA LEU A 231 -2.62 -13.33 -3.43
C LEU A 231 -3.20 -12.32 -4.42
N LEU A 232 -3.21 -12.66 -5.71
CA LEU A 232 -3.73 -11.78 -6.75
C LEU A 232 -5.25 -11.61 -6.63
N THR A 233 -5.98 -12.68 -6.34
CA THR A 233 -7.43 -12.64 -6.13
C THR A 233 -7.78 -11.72 -4.96
N GLN A 234 -7.12 -11.90 -3.81
CA GLN A 234 -7.38 -11.08 -2.62
C GLN A 234 -6.98 -9.62 -2.85
N PHE A 235 -5.87 -9.37 -3.55
CA PHE A 235 -5.47 -8.02 -3.92
C PHE A 235 -6.52 -7.32 -4.81
N CYS A 236 -7.13 -8.01 -5.78
CA CYS A 236 -8.24 -7.44 -6.56
C CYS A 236 -9.45 -7.10 -5.68
N VAL A 237 -9.86 -8.03 -4.81
CA VAL A 237 -10.99 -7.81 -3.88
C VAL A 237 -10.71 -6.63 -2.95
N PHE A 238 -9.48 -6.50 -2.47
CA PHE A 238 -9.04 -5.36 -1.68
C PHE A 238 -9.13 -4.05 -2.46
N VAL A 239 -8.64 -4.01 -3.70
CA VAL A 239 -8.70 -2.81 -4.56
C VAL A 239 -10.15 -2.42 -4.88
N ASP A 240 -11.06 -3.37 -5.10
CA ASP A 240 -12.49 -3.09 -5.33
C ASP A 240 -13.19 -2.47 -4.11
N LYS A 241 -12.53 -2.48 -2.94
CA LYS A 241 -13.04 -1.93 -1.67
C LYS A 241 -12.39 -0.61 -1.29
N VAL A 242 -11.42 -0.16 -2.09
CA VAL A 242 -10.80 1.17 -2.02
C VAL A 242 -11.65 2.18 -2.80
#